data_AF-A0A522CE62-F1
#
_entry.id   AF-A0A522CE62-F1
#
_cell.length_a   1.000
_cell.length_b   1.000
_cell.length_c   1.000
_cell.angle_alpha   90.00
_cell.angle_beta   90.00
_cell.angle_gamma   90.00
#
_symmetry.space_group_name_H-M   'P 1'
#
loop_
_entity.id
_entity.type
_entity.pdbx_description
1 polymer ?
#
loop_
_entity_poly.entity_id
_entity_poly.type
_entity_poly.pdbx_seq_one_letter_code
_entity_poly.pdbx_strand_id
1 'polypeptide(L)'
;MSSVAPALPRRSFAIIFAVSAATAMGNTGLISVLPAIGRSIGIADWMVSGIFSLSALLWAGSSPYWARSSDRHGRKPLMMLGLSGFMVSMALCGVVVSAGLHKLAAPIVIFGLFLLARALFGLFGAASNPATQAYVAERTPPEGRTQAMASLAGAFGLGTVIGPFLAPLFVFPVVGLAGPLFSFSLIALVMLFIVWRYLPDQKVPIEAQRPRRPVVGGPKERGMWRDPRIQPFLIYGFIVATCQTAQAQTLGFLIIDKLHMSPAQAQYFIAIAMMFGAVAGLLAQWGLIRMFEMTPRQLLRWGVGIAALGNLIVALSPGYYGAVAGYAISSLGFGFARPGFTAGSSIAVDMDEQARVAGLIAAVNGINVIFAPAFVFAYQHYGPAPFILNTALMAAMLVYAFRNTALKNADPKPATREAASAATIEKADEGAV
;
A
#
# COMPACT_ATOMS: atom_id res chain seq x y z
N MET A 1 -2.24 40.72 -13.07
CA MET A 1 -3.38 39.80 -13.18
C MET A 1 -2.87 38.38 -13.00
N SER A 2 -2.96 37.87 -11.77
CA SER A 2 -2.59 36.50 -11.41
C SER A 2 -3.58 35.54 -12.06
N SER A 3 -3.14 34.78 -13.07
CA SER A 3 -3.96 33.71 -13.64
C SER A 3 -4.12 32.62 -12.59
N VAL A 4 -5.25 32.63 -11.89
CA VAL A 4 -5.68 31.52 -11.02
C VAL A 4 -5.68 30.27 -11.89
N ALA A 5 -4.75 29.35 -11.64
CA ALA A 5 -4.70 28.09 -12.35
C ALA A 5 -6.07 27.42 -12.22
N PRO A 6 -6.75 27.05 -13.33
CA PRO A 6 -8.09 26.50 -13.26
C PRO A 6 -8.06 25.21 -12.44
N ALA A 7 -8.94 25.13 -11.44
CA ALA A 7 -9.10 23.93 -10.62
C ALA A 7 -9.32 22.71 -11.51
N LEU A 8 -8.62 21.61 -11.22
CA LEU A 8 -8.68 20.37 -12.00
C LEU A 8 -10.15 19.95 -12.25
N PRO A 9 -10.58 19.77 -13.52
CA PRO A 9 -11.96 19.43 -13.83
C PRO A 9 -12.40 18.16 -13.11
N ARG A 10 -13.61 18.16 -12.53
CA ARG A 10 -14.17 16.99 -11.80
C ARG A 10 -14.07 15.69 -12.58
N ARG A 11 -14.26 15.74 -13.90
CA ARG A 11 -14.12 14.58 -14.80
C ARG A 11 -12.69 14.03 -14.82
N SER A 12 -11.67 14.89 -14.96
CA SER A 12 -10.27 14.47 -14.91
C SER A 12 -9.90 13.88 -13.55
N PHE A 13 -10.41 14.48 -12.46
CA PHE A 13 -10.17 13.94 -11.11
C PHE A 13 -10.76 12.54 -10.97
N ALA A 14 -12.01 12.36 -11.40
CA ALA A 14 -12.69 11.07 -11.35
C ALA A 14 -11.97 10.00 -12.18
N ILE A 15 -11.44 10.34 -13.35
CA ILE A 15 -10.64 9.40 -14.17
C ILE A 15 -9.39 8.97 -13.41
N ILE A 16 -8.63 9.91 -12.83
CA ILE A 16 -7.39 9.60 -12.08
C ILE A 16 -7.70 8.76 -10.84
N PHE A 17 -8.75 9.13 -10.10
CA PHE A 17 -9.26 8.37 -8.97
C PHE A 17 -9.59 6.94 -9.38
N ALA A 18 -10.33 6.75 -10.48
CA ALA A 18 -10.71 5.44 -10.99
C ALA A 18 -9.49 4.62 -11.44
N VAL A 19 -8.46 5.24 -12.04
CA VAL A 19 -7.20 4.56 -12.40
C VAL A 19 -6.49 4.03 -11.16
N SER A 20 -6.34 4.87 -10.13
CA SER A 20 -5.71 4.49 -8.86
C SER A 20 -6.51 3.38 -8.16
N ALA A 21 -7.84 3.49 -8.13
CA ALA A 21 -8.72 2.49 -7.53
C ALA A 21 -8.66 1.16 -8.28
N ALA A 22 -8.74 1.15 -9.62
CA ALA A 22 -8.70 -0.05 -10.44
C ALA A 22 -7.38 -0.82 -10.30
N THR A 23 -6.25 -0.09 -10.30
CA THR A 23 -4.91 -0.70 -10.14
C THR A 23 -4.75 -1.32 -8.75
N ALA A 24 -5.17 -0.60 -7.70
CA ALA A 24 -5.14 -1.09 -6.33
C ALA A 24 -6.03 -2.33 -6.15
N MET A 25 -7.25 -2.26 -6.70
CA MET A 25 -8.26 -3.31 -6.66
C MET A 25 -7.78 -4.61 -7.29
N GLY A 26 -7.25 -4.58 -8.51
CA GLY A 26 -6.78 -5.83 -9.10
C GLY A 26 -5.48 -6.34 -8.47
N ASN A 27 -4.62 -5.47 -7.94
CA ASN A 27 -3.43 -5.89 -7.19
C ASN A 27 -3.80 -6.65 -5.90
N THR A 28 -4.73 -6.11 -5.09
CA THR A 28 -5.17 -6.79 -3.86
C THR A 28 -6.12 -7.95 -4.13
N GLY A 29 -6.93 -7.86 -5.18
CA GLY A 29 -7.72 -8.98 -5.69
C GLY A 29 -6.82 -10.17 -6.02
N LEU A 30 -5.70 -9.95 -6.71
CA LEU A 30 -4.71 -11.00 -6.95
C LEU A 30 -4.13 -11.59 -5.66
N ILE A 31 -3.75 -10.75 -4.69
CA ILE A 31 -3.26 -11.23 -3.38
C ILE A 31 -4.28 -12.17 -2.72
N SER A 32 -5.57 -11.87 -2.83
CA SER A 32 -6.63 -12.68 -2.20
C SER A 32 -6.83 -14.05 -2.84
N VAL A 33 -6.60 -14.20 -4.15
CA VAL A 33 -6.79 -15.48 -4.87
C VAL A 33 -5.52 -16.33 -4.92
N LEU A 34 -4.38 -15.71 -4.60
CA LEU A 34 -3.07 -16.31 -4.75
C LEU A 34 -2.89 -17.62 -3.98
N PRO A 35 -3.33 -17.74 -2.71
CA PRO A 35 -3.19 -18.98 -1.96
C PRO A 35 -4.01 -20.12 -2.58
N ALA A 36 -5.24 -19.83 -3.02
CA ALA A 36 -6.09 -20.81 -3.67
C ALA A 36 -5.51 -21.30 -5.01
N ILE A 37 -4.97 -20.36 -5.81
CA ILE A 37 -4.26 -20.67 -7.06
C ILE A 37 -3.05 -21.56 -6.79
N GLY A 38 -2.19 -21.16 -5.84
CA GLY A 38 -0.98 -21.86 -5.48
C GLY A 38 -1.23 -23.32 -5.08
N ARG A 39 -2.17 -23.53 -4.15
CA ARG A 39 -2.59 -24.86 -3.69
C ARG A 39 -3.20 -25.71 -4.81
N SER A 40 -4.02 -25.13 -5.69
CA SER A 40 -4.65 -25.86 -6.81
C SER A 40 -3.64 -26.32 -7.86
N ILE A 41 -2.64 -25.49 -8.13
CA ILE A 41 -1.56 -25.81 -9.08
C ILE A 41 -0.56 -26.79 -8.44
N GLY A 42 -0.37 -26.73 -7.13
CA GLY A 42 0.62 -27.52 -6.40
C GLY A 42 1.97 -26.81 -6.27
N ILE A 43 1.96 -25.47 -6.25
CA ILE A 43 3.15 -24.66 -6.00
C ILE A 43 3.35 -24.55 -4.49
N ALA A 44 4.58 -24.67 -4.00
CA ALA A 44 4.88 -24.50 -2.58
C ALA A 44 4.49 -23.09 -2.10
N ASP A 45 3.81 -22.99 -0.95
CA ASP A 45 3.18 -21.75 -0.46
C ASP A 45 4.18 -20.59 -0.31
N TRP A 46 5.41 -20.86 0.13
CA TRP A 46 6.46 -19.83 0.26
C TRP A 46 6.91 -19.27 -1.10
N MET A 47 6.82 -20.06 -2.17
CA MET A 47 7.07 -19.59 -3.53
C MET A 47 5.89 -18.75 -4.01
N VAL A 48 4.67 -19.17 -3.69
CA VAL A 48 3.44 -18.45 -4.04
C VAL A 48 3.46 -17.02 -3.46
N SER A 49 3.84 -16.84 -2.19
CA SER A 49 4.06 -15.51 -1.61
C SER A 49 5.22 -14.75 -2.27
N GLY A 50 6.24 -15.46 -2.74
CA GLY A 50 7.38 -14.91 -3.47
C GLY A 50 7.06 -14.29 -4.82
N ILE A 51 5.88 -14.56 -5.40
CA ILE A 51 5.44 -14.01 -6.71
C ILE A 51 5.48 -12.46 -6.71
N PHE A 52 5.20 -11.82 -5.57
CA PHE A 52 5.21 -10.37 -5.46
C PHE A 52 6.59 -9.77 -5.21
N SER A 53 7.57 -10.56 -4.75
CA SER A 53 8.88 -10.05 -4.31
C SER A 53 9.69 -9.46 -5.47
N LEU A 54 9.80 -10.15 -6.61
CA LEU A 54 10.52 -9.62 -7.78
C LEU A 54 9.83 -8.36 -8.33
N SER A 55 8.50 -8.36 -8.39
CA SER A 55 7.72 -7.19 -8.80
C SER A 55 7.97 -6.00 -7.87
N ALA A 56 8.03 -6.21 -6.55
CA ALA A 56 8.29 -5.15 -5.57
C ALA A 56 9.70 -4.58 -5.70
N LEU A 57 10.71 -5.43 -5.92
CA LEU A 57 12.10 -5.02 -6.18
C LEU A 57 12.21 -4.16 -7.44
N LEU A 58 11.63 -4.63 -8.55
CA LEU A 58 11.62 -3.89 -9.81
C LEU A 58 10.83 -2.58 -9.69
N TRP A 59 9.73 -2.56 -8.93
CA TRP A 59 8.98 -1.35 -8.64
C TRP A 59 9.83 -0.32 -7.90
N ALA A 60 10.51 -0.75 -6.82
CA ALA A 60 11.36 0.13 -6.04
C ALA A 60 12.51 0.72 -6.88
N GLY A 61 13.14 -0.09 -7.73
CA GLY A 61 14.23 0.35 -8.61
C GLY A 61 13.79 1.24 -9.78
N SER A 62 12.63 0.94 -10.38
CA SER A 62 12.14 1.65 -11.57
C SER A 62 11.33 2.92 -11.26
N SER A 63 10.75 3.04 -10.05
CA SER A 63 9.94 4.20 -9.67
C SER A 63 10.68 5.56 -9.83
N PRO A 64 11.94 5.74 -9.37
CA PRO A 64 12.67 6.99 -9.59
C PRO A 64 13.01 7.27 -11.06
N TYR A 65 13.13 6.23 -11.88
CA TYR A 65 13.33 6.37 -13.32
C TYR A 65 12.05 6.89 -13.98
N TRP A 66 10.89 6.29 -13.66
CA TRP A 66 9.61 6.71 -14.23
C TRP A 66 9.15 8.08 -13.74
N ALA A 67 9.45 8.45 -12.50
CA ALA A 67 9.20 9.81 -12.00
C ALA A 67 9.90 10.85 -12.88
N ARG A 68 11.20 10.67 -13.17
CA ARG A 68 11.98 11.55 -14.06
C ARG A 68 11.50 11.49 -15.51
N SER A 69 11.11 10.31 -15.99
CA SER A 69 10.59 10.15 -17.35
C SER A 69 9.24 10.86 -17.55
N SER A 70 8.40 10.89 -16.50
CA SER A 70 7.12 11.59 -16.47
C SER A 70 7.28 13.11 -16.64
N ASP A 71 8.38 13.68 -16.15
CA ASP A 71 8.68 15.10 -16.34
C ASP A 71 9.00 15.44 -17.80
N ARG A 72 9.58 14.49 -18.55
CA ARG A 72 10.01 14.68 -19.95
C ARG A 72 8.92 14.36 -20.96
N HIS A 73 8.23 13.24 -20.79
CA HIS A 73 7.27 12.72 -21.77
C HIS A 73 5.83 13.12 -21.45
N GLY A 74 5.59 13.79 -20.32
CA GLY A 74 4.27 14.20 -19.87
C GLY A 74 3.58 13.15 -19.01
N ARG A 75 2.59 13.59 -18.23
CA ARG A 75 1.94 12.76 -17.21
C ARG A 75 1.01 11.70 -17.82
N LYS A 76 0.23 12.04 -18.85
CA LYS A 76 -0.76 11.13 -19.47
C LYS A 76 -0.10 9.90 -20.12
N PRO A 77 0.97 10.02 -20.93
CA PRO A 77 1.64 8.85 -21.52
C PRO A 77 2.19 7.88 -20.46
N LEU A 78 2.73 8.39 -19.34
CA LEU A 78 3.25 7.55 -18.26
C LEU A 78 2.13 6.86 -17.46
N MET A 79 0.98 7.53 -17.26
CA MET A 79 -0.21 6.89 -16.70
C MET A 79 -0.69 5.74 -17.59
N MET A 80 -0.75 5.96 -18.90
CA MET A 80 -1.12 4.92 -19.87
C MET A 80 -0.11 3.78 -19.86
N LEU A 81 1.19 4.06 -19.82
CA LEU A 81 2.23 3.03 -19.75
C LEU A 81 2.08 2.14 -18.51
N GLY A 82 1.87 2.74 -17.34
CA GLY A 82 1.69 1.98 -16.11
C GLY A 82 0.42 1.12 -16.12
N LEU A 83 -0.67 1.66 -16.68
CA LEU A 83 -1.93 0.92 -16.81
C LEU A 83 -1.85 -0.20 -17.85
N SER A 84 -1.17 0.02 -18.97
CA SER A 84 -0.85 -1.02 -19.96
C SER A 84 0.02 -2.12 -19.34
N GLY A 85 1.04 -1.75 -18.57
CA GLY A 85 1.88 -2.69 -17.84
C GLY A 85 1.08 -3.56 -16.87
N PHE A 86 0.13 -2.97 -16.15
CA PHE A 86 -0.80 -3.69 -15.29
C PHE A 86 -1.73 -4.64 -16.08
N MET A 87 -2.37 -4.13 -17.14
CA MET A 87 -3.27 -4.89 -18.01
C MET A 87 -2.58 -6.13 -18.61
N VAL A 88 -1.42 -5.92 -19.24
CA VAL A 88 -0.64 -7.00 -19.89
C VAL A 88 -0.14 -7.99 -18.84
N SER A 89 0.39 -7.51 -17.71
CA SER A 89 0.84 -8.37 -16.61
C SER A 89 -0.30 -9.26 -16.08
N MET A 90 -1.48 -8.68 -15.81
CA MET A 90 -2.64 -9.43 -15.34
C MET A 90 -3.14 -10.45 -16.37
N ALA A 91 -3.20 -10.08 -17.65
CA ALA A 91 -3.59 -11.02 -18.71
C ALA A 91 -2.61 -12.20 -18.81
N LEU A 92 -1.30 -11.93 -18.82
CA LEU A 92 -0.27 -12.97 -18.86
C LEU A 92 -0.31 -13.86 -17.62
N CYS A 93 -0.49 -13.28 -16.43
CA CYS A 93 -0.69 -14.05 -15.22
C CYS A 93 -1.94 -14.95 -15.32
N GLY A 94 -3.05 -14.45 -15.87
CA GLY A 94 -4.25 -15.24 -16.13
C GLY A 94 -4.00 -16.43 -17.07
N VAL A 95 -3.24 -16.23 -18.14
CA VAL A 95 -2.83 -17.30 -19.07
C VAL A 95 -1.97 -18.34 -18.36
N VAL A 96 -0.95 -17.90 -17.61
CA VAL A 96 -0.04 -18.79 -16.88
C VAL A 96 -0.79 -19.59 -15.80
N VAL A 97 -1.69 -18.96 -15.06
CA VAL A 97 -2.54 -19.63 -14.07
C VAL A 97 -3.46 -20.64 -14.76
N SER A 98 -4.07 -20.28 -15.89
CA SER A 98 -4.90 -21.21 -16.67
C SER A 98 -4.11 -22.44 -17.11
N ALA A 99 -2.88 -22.25 -17.60
CA ALA A 99 -2.00 -23.36 -17.99
C ALA A 99 -1.62 -24.26 -16.79
N GLY A 100 -1.38 -23.66 -15.62
CA GLY A 100 -1.08 -24.39 -14.38
C GLY A 100 -2.27 -25.17 -13.84
N LEU A 101 -3.48 -24.61 -13.92
CA LEU A 101 -4.72 -25.28 -13.50
C LEU A 101 -5.04 -26.48 -14.40
N HIS A 102 -4.77 -26.38 -15.71
CA HIS A 102 -4.89 -27.49 -16.67
C HIS A 102 -3.68 -28.44 -16.68
N LYS A 103 -2.71 -28.26 -15.76
CA LYS A 103 -1.53 -29.11 -15.61
C LYS A 103 -0.68 -29.23 -16.90
N LEU A 104 -0.63 -28.17 -17.71
CA LEU A 104 0.12 -28.14 -18.97
C LEU A 104 1.65 -28.07 -18.77
N ALA A 105 2.11 -27.71 -17.58
CA ALA A 105 3.53 -27.66 -17.23
C ALA A 105 3.73 -27.94 -15.73
N ALA A 106 4.97 -28.29 -15.35
CA ALA A 106 5.33 -28.52 -13.96
C ALA A 106 5.13 -27.26 -13.09
N PRO A 107 4.75 -27.39 -11.80
CA PRO A 107 4.48 -26.24 -10.92
C PRO A 107 5.65 -25.23 -10.84
N ILE A 108 6.89 -25.69 -10.90
CA ILE A 108 8.08 -24.82 -10.89
C ILE A 108 8.18 -23.93 -12.14
N VAL A 109 7.79 -24.46 -13.31
CA VAL A 109 7.77 -23.72 -14.57
C VAL A 109 6.65 -22.68 -14.53
N ILE A 110 5.46 -23.07 -14.06
CA ILE A 110 4.33 -22.16 -13.86
C ILE A 110 4.71 -21.03 -12.90
N PHE A 111 5.36 -21.35 -11.78
CA PHE A 111 5.87 -20.34 -10.85
C PHE A 111 6.82 -19.36 -11.54
N GLY A 112 7.81 -19.86 -12.30
CA GLY A 112 8.76 -19.01 -13.02
C GLY A 112 8.09 -18.07 -14.02
N LEU A 113 7.16 -18.58 -14.83
CA LEU A 113 6.38 -17.79 -15.78
C LEU A 113 5.48 -16.77 -15.07
N PHE A 114 4.89 -17.14 -13.94
CA PHE A 114 4.01 -16.25 -13.17
C PHE A 114 4.83 -15.12 -12.54
N LEU A 115 5.99 -15.44 -11.96
CA LEU A 115 6.93 -14.46 -11.42
C LEU A 115 7.37 -13.45 -12.49
N LEU A 116 7.69 -13.90 -13.70
CA LEU A 116 8.08 -13.03 -14.82
C LEU A 116 6.90 -12.20 -15.35
N ALA A 117 5.72 -12.79 -15.50
CA ALA A 117 4.51 -12.07 -15.89
C ALA A 117 4.17 -10.96 -14.87
N ARG A 118 4.35 -11.23 -13.57
CA ARG A 118 4.16 -10.25 -12.51
C ARG A 118 5.23 -9.16 -12.51
N ALA A 119 6.47 -9.52 -12.79
CA ALA A 119 7.61 -8.59 -12.88
C ALA A 119 7.37 -7.45 -13.88
N LEU A 120 6.62 -7.69 -14.97
CA LEU A 120 6.21 -6.65 -15.92
C LEU A 120 5.43 -5.51 -15.26
N PHE A 121 4.51 -5.82 -14.34
CA PHE A 121 3.83 -4.77 -13.58
C PHE A 121 4.74 -4.06 -12.61
N GLY A 122 5.68 -4.78 -11.97
CA GLY A 122 6.71 -4.15 -11.14
C GLY A 122 7.51 -3.11 -11.92
N LEU A 123 7.91 -3.47 -13.14
CA LEU A 123 8.70 -2.60 -14.01
C LEU A 123 7.89 -1.44 -14.59
N PHE A 124 6.74 -1.69 -15.21
CA PHE A 124 5.98 -0.66 -15.93
C PHE A 124 4.91 0.00 -15.07
N GLY A 125 4.24 -0.76 -14.20
CA GLY A 125 3.17 -0.28 -13.32
C GLY A 125 3.63 0.82 -12.35
N ALA A 126 4.92 0.81 -11.98
CA ALA A 126 5.53 1.86 -11.17
C ALA A 126 5.45 3.26 -11.79
N ALA A 127 5.21 3.38 -13.11
CA ALA A 127 5.02 4.66 -13.79
C ALA A 127 3.72 5.38 -13.44
N SER A 128 2.66 4.65 -13.07
CA SER A 128 1.32 5.23 -12.90
C SER A 128 1.22 6.10 -11.63
N ASN A 129 1.73 5.63 -10.49
CA ASN A 129 1.58 6.31 -9.20
C ASN A 129 2.27 7.68 -9.14
N PRO A 130 3.53 7.85 -9.59
CA PRO A 130 4.16 9.17 -9.65
C PRO A 130 3.46 10.09 -10.64
N ALA A 131 3.03 9.57 -11.80
CA ALA A 131 2.38 10.37 -12.83
C ALA A 131 0.99 10.88 -12.40
N THR A 132 0.18 10.06 -11.75
CA THR A 132 -1.13 10.43 -11.20
C THR A 132 -1.00 11.50 -10.10
N GLN A 133 -0.05 11.32 -9.17
CA GLN A 133 0.22 12.30 -8.11
C GLN A 133 0.70 13.64 -8.68
N ALA A 134 1.65 13.62 -9.62
CA ALA A 134 2.14 14.83 -10.26
C ALA A 134 1.04 15.53 -11.06
N TYR A 135 0.23 14.79 -11.83
CA TYR A 135 -0.89 15.33 -12.61
C TYR A 135 -1.87 16.14 -11.74
N VAL A 136 -2.21 15.61 -10.56
CA VAL A 136 -3.14 16.27 -9.63
C VAL A 136 -2.45 17.42 -8.89
N ALA A 137 -1.20 17.26 -8.46
CA ALA A 137 -0.45 18.30 -7.75
C ALA A 137 -0.25 19.56 -8.60
N GLU A 138 0.06 19.40 -9.89
CA GLU A 138 0.28 20.49 -10.85
C GLU A 138 -0.99 21.25 -11.22
N ARG A 139 -2.17 20.63 -11.08
CA ARG A 139 -3.47 21.18 -11.48
C ARG A 139 -4.40 21.49 -10.31
N THR A 140 -3.90 21.40 -9.09
CA THR A 140 -4.64 21.77 -7.89
C THR A 140 -3.95 22.97 -7.24
N PRO A 141 -4.69 24.05 -6.91
CA PRO A 141 -4.17 25.16 -6.13
C PRO A 141 -3.52 24.69 -4.82
N PRO A 142 -2.52 25.39 -4.30
CA PRO A 142 -1.85 25.03 -3.05
C PRO A 142 -2.81 24.73 -1.89
N GLU A 143 -3.89 25.50 -1.77
CA GLU A 143 -4.90 25.42 -0.71
C GLU A 143 -5.70 24.10 -0.78
N GLY A 144 -5.96 23.60 -2.00
CA GLY A 144 -6.71 22.36 -2.24
C GLY A 144 -5.85 21.10 -2.40
N ARG A 145 -4.52 21.25 -2.54
CA ARG A 145 -3.63 20.15 -2.94
C ARG A 145 -3.63 19.01 -1.94
N THR A 146 -3.59 19.32 -0.64
CA THR A 146 -3.60 18.31 0.43
C THR A 146 -4.86 17.46 0.37
N GLN A 147 -6.03 18.08 0.18
CA GLN A 147 -7.30 17.37 0.08
C GLN A 147 -7.38 16.50 -1.19
N ALA A 148 -6.86 16.99 -2.31
CA ALA A 148 -6.81 16.23 -3.55
C ALA A 148 -5.87 15.00 -3.45
N MET A 149 -4.69 15.17 -2.82
CA MET A 149 -3.78 14.05 -2.54
C MET A 149 -4.39 13.04 -1.56
N ALA A 150 -5.06 13.51 -0.50
CA ALA A 150 -5.76 12.65 0.44
C ALA A 150 -6.87 11.85 -0.26
N SER A 151 -7.59 12.47 -1.20
CA SER A 151 -8.62 11.81 -1.99
C SER A 151 -8.06 10.74 -2.94
N LEU A 152 -6.87 10.98 -3.53
CA LEU A 152 -6.16 9.95 -4.30
C LEU A 152 -5.72 8.76 -3.43
N ALA A 153 -5.18 9.03 -2.23
CA ALA A 153 -4.85 7.98 -1.28
C ALA A 153 -6.10 7.19 -0.84
N GLY A 154 -7.24 7.88 -0.68
CA GLY A 154 -8.55 7.28 -0.45
C GLY A 154 -9.01 6.37 -1.60
N ALA A 155 -8.77 6.77 -2.86
CA ALA A 155 -9.04 5.95 -4.04
C ALA A 155 -8.28 4.63 -4.01
N PHE A 156 -6.98 4.71 -3.70
CA PHE A 156 -6.13 3.54 -3.57
C PHE A 156 -6.62 2.65 -2.43
N GLY A 157 -6.90 3.21 -1.25
CA GLY A 157 -7.46 2.49 -0.10
C GLY A 157 -8.77 1.78 -0.43
N LEU A 158 -9.71 2.47 -1.07
CA LEU A 158 -10.98 1.90 -1.53
C LEU A 158 -10.76 0.74 -2.50
N GLY A 159 -9.86 0.90 -3.47
CA GLY A 159 -9.46 -0.20 -4.36
C GLY A 159 -8.92 -1.40 -3.58
N THR A 160 -8.03 -1.18 -2.60
CA THR A 160 -7.47 -2.28 -1.81
C THR A 160 -8.52 -3.09 -1.06
N VAL A 161 -9.61 -2.45 -0.63
CA VAL A 161 -10.74 -3.08 0.10
C VAL A 161 -11.67 -3.83 -0.86
N ILE A 162 -12.00 -3.21 -2.00
CA ILE A 162 -12.94 -3.78 -2.97
C ILE A 162 -12.31 -4.95 -3.73
N GLY A 163 -10.99 -4.96 -3.93
CA GLY A 163 -10.28 -6.01 -4.68
C GLY A 163 -10.59 -7.43 -4.23
N PRO A 164 -10.30 -7.80 -2.96
CA PRO A 164 -10.61 -9.12 -2.42
C PRO A 164 -12.10 -9.45 -2.45
N PHE A 165 -12.99 -8.45 -2.32
CA PHE A 165 -14.43 -8.66 -2.37
C PHE A 165 -14.93 -9.04 -3.77
N LEU A 166 -14.41 -8.39 -4.82
CA LEU A 166 -14.80 -8.70 -6.20
C LEU A 166 -14.11 -9.94 -6.75
N ALA A 167 -12.93 -10.30 -6.25
CA ALA A 167 -12.16 -11.40 -6.81
C ALA A 167 -12.93 -12.75 -6.85
N PRO A 168 -13.64 -13.22 -5.79
CA PRO A 168 -14.46 -14.42 -5.88
C PRO A 168 -15.58 -14.35 -6.93
N LEU A 169 -16.16 -13.17 -7.18
CA LEU A 169 -17.24 -12.99 -8.16
C LEU A 169 -16.74 -13.19 -9.60
N PHE A 170 -15.44 -13.05 -9.82
CA PHE A 170 -14.78 -13.28 -11.10
C PHE A 170 -14.25 -14.71 -11.27
N VAL A 171 -14.53 -15.62 -10.35
CA VAL A 171 -14.24 -17.04 -10.49
C VAL A 171 -15.33 -17.69 -11.34
N PHE A 172 -15.20 -17.60 -12.67
CA PHE A 172 -16.19 -18.12 -13.61
C PHE A 172 -16.02 -19.63 -13.86
N PRO A 173 -17.08 -20.37 -14.23
CA PRO A 173 -17.00 -21.81 -14.48
C PRO A 173 -15.97 -22.24 -15.54
N VAL A 174 -15.75 -21.41 -16.58
CA VAL A 174 -14.88 -21.74 -17.72
C VAL A 174 -13.39 -21.55 -17.40
N VAL A 175 -13.05 -20.52 -16.62
CA VAL A 175 -11.65 -20.11 -16.35
C VAL A 175 -11.24 -20.32 -14.89
N GLY A 176 -12.18 -20.69 -14.01
CA GLY A 176 -11.96 -20.95 -12.59
C GLY A 176 -11.20 -19.82 -11.89
N LEU A 177 -10.18 -20.19 -11.12
CA LEU A 177 -9.35 -19.26 -10.34
C LEU A 177 -8.49 -18.30 -11.20
N ALA A 178 -8.42 -18.48 -12.53
CA ALA A 178 -7.78 -17.53 -13.43
C ALA A 178 -8.68 -16.32 -13.77
N GLY A 179 -10.01 -16.46 -13.62
CA GLY A 179 -10.98 -15.46 -14.02
C GLY A 179 -10.81 -14.06 -13.40
N PRO A 180 -10.40 -13.91 -12.13
CA PRO A 180 -10.12 -12.60 -11.54
C PRO A 180 -9.01 -11.85 -12.27
N LEU A 181 -7.97 -12.55 -12.73
CA LEU A 181 -6.84 -11.94 -13.44
C LEU A 181 -7.27 -11.38 -14.80
N PHE A 182 -8.08 -12.14 -15.55
CA PHE A 182 -8.66 -11.66 -16.81
C PHE A 182 -9.64 -10.50 -16.59
N SER A 183 -10.46 -10.57 -15.55
CA SER A 183 -11.46 -9.54 -15.24
C SER A 183 -10.80 -8.21 -14.86
N PHE A 184 -9.78 -8.23 -13.99
CA PHE A 184 -9.02 -7.03 -13.65
C PHE A 184 -8.19 -6.50 -14.82
N SER A 185 -7.71 -7.38 -15.71
CA SER A 185 -7.08 -6.96 -16.97
C SER A 185 -8.09 -6.24 -17.88
N LEU A 186 -9.32 -6.74 -18.00
CA LEU A 186 -10.38 -6.09 -18.77
C LEU A 186 -10.77 -4.73 -18.18
N ILE A 187 -10.89 -4.63 -16.85
CA ILE A 187 -11.13 -3.34 -16.17
C ILE A 187 -9.99 -2.36 -16.49
N ALA A 188 -8.73 -2.83 -16.46
CA ALA A 188 -7.58 -2.02 -16.81
C ALA A 188 -7.60 -1.57 -18.29
N LEU A 189 -8.02 -2.45 -19.21
CA LEU A 189 -8.20 -2.12 -20.62
C LEU A 189 -9.26 -1.04 -20.83
N VAL A 190 -10.41 -1.16 -20.16
CA VAL A 190 -11.48 -0.14 -20.20
C VAL A 190 -10.97 1.19 -19.65
N MET A 191 -10.25 1.17 -18.52
CA MET A 191 -9.65 2.37 -17.96
C MET A 191 -8.57 2.97 -18.85
N LEU A 192 -7.79 2.14 -19.55
CA LEU A 192 -6.77 2.57 -20.50
C LEU A 192 -7.41 3.31 -21.68
N PHE A 193 -8.51 2.77 -22.21
CA PHE A 193 -9.31 3.42 -23.23
C PHE A 193 -9.89 4.76 -22.74
N ILE A 194 -10.43 4.80 -21.52
CA ILE A 194 -10.97 6.02 -20.92
C ILE A 194 -9.89 7.10 -20.76
N VAL A 195 -8.71 6.73 -20.24
CA VAL A 195 -7.58 7.65 -20.11
C VAL A 195 -7.11 8.15 -21.47
N TRP A 196 -6.95 7.24 -22.43
CA TRP A 196 -6.53 7.59 -23.80
C TRP A 196 -7.48 8.61 -24.44
N ARG A 197 -8.80 8.37 -24.34
CA ARG A 197 -9.82 9.16 -25.04
C ARG A 197 -10.25 10.44 -24.32
N TYR A 198 -10.31 10.42 -22.99
CA TYR A 198 -10.96 11.48 -22.20
C TYR A 198 -10.04 12.24 -21.25
N LEU A 199 -8.87 11.70 -20.88
CA LEU A 199 -7.94 12.45 -20.05
C LEU A 199 -7.23 13.51 -20.92
N PRO A 200 -7.27 14.80 -20.56
CA PRO A 200 -6.57 15.84 -21.29
C PRO A 200 -5.06 15.58 -21.27
N ASP A 201 -4.45 15.59 -22.44
CA ASP A 201 -3.00 15.62 -22.58
C ASP A 201 -2.53 17.06 -22.51
N GLN A 202 -1.46 17.33 -21.78
CA GLN A 202 -0.77 18.61 -21.88
C GLN A 202 0.72 18.33 -21.95
N LYS A 203 1.33 18.85 -23.01
CA LYS A 203 2.78 18.93 -23.13
C LYS A 203 3.28 19.84 -22.01
N VAL A 204 4.19 19.33 -21.19
CA VAL A 204 4.83 20.09 -20.11
C VAL A 204 5.47 21.34 -20.73
N PRO A 205 5.16 22.57 -20.26
CA PRO A 205 5.82 23.77 -20.76
C PRO A 205 7.35 23.65 -20.64
N ILE A 206 8.09 24.14 -21.64
CA ILE A 206 9.55 23.96 -21.72
C ILE A 206 10.28 24.52 -20.48
N GLU A 207 9.76 25.56 -19.81
CA GLU A 207 10.29 26.04 -18.52
C GLU A 207 10.17 25.00 -17.38
N ALA A 208 9.07 24.24 -17.32
CA ALA A 208 8.84 23.21 -16.30
C ALA A 208 9.61 21.91 -16.58
N GLN A 209 10.14 21.75 -17.80
CA GLN A 209 11.03 20.65 -18.19
C GLN A 209 12.47 20.83 -17.70
N ARG A 210 12.83 21.98 -17.12
CA ARG A 210 14.14 22.14 -16.50
C ARG A 210 14.22 21.14 -15.34
N PRO A 211 15.15 20.17 -15.37
CA PRO A 211 15.43 19.40 -14.17
C PRO A 211 15.73 20.43 -13.09
N ARG A 212 15.11 20.30 -11.90
CA ARG A 212 15.72 20.90 -10.71
C ARG A 212 17.14 20.33 -10.68
N ARG A 213 18.11 21.12 -11.12
CA ARG A 213 19.52 20.69 -11.13
C ARG A 213 19.77 20.26 -9.69
N PRO A 214 20.24 19.02 -9.44
CA PRO A 214 20.85 18.76 -8.15
C PRO A 214 21.90 19.86 -7.98
N VAL A 215 21.88 20.57 -6.85
CA VAL A 215 22.87 21.61 -6.58
C VAL A 215 24.22 20.92 -6.61
N VAL A 216 24.94 21.03 -7.73
CA VAL A 216 26.28 20.48 -7.89
C VAL A 216 27.17 21.31 -6.97
N GLY A 217 27.66 20.70 -5.90
CA GLY A 217 28.39 21.40 -4.83
C GLY A 217 27.59 21.67 -3.55
N GLY A 218 26.33 21.24 -3.47
CA GLY A 218 25.64 21.13 -2.18
C GLY A 218 26.38 20.13 -1.27
N PRO A 219 26.41 20.32 0.05
CA PRO A 219 27.06 19.38 0.95
C PRO A 219 26.57 17.97 0.67
N LYS A 220 27.44 16.94 0.77
CA LYS A 220 27.02 15.54 0.81
C LYS A 220 26.09 15.38 2.02
N GLU A 221 24.80 15.57 1.80
CA GLU A 221 23.81 15.60 2.87
C GLU A 221 23.76 14.23 3.53
N ARG A 222 23.94 14.22 4.85
CA ARG A 222 23.98 13.01 5.67
C ARG A 222 22.71 12.19 5.44
N GLY A 223 22.85 10.88 5.31
CA GLY A 223 21.71 9.97 5.18
C GLY A 223 20.81 10.06 6.41
N MET A 224 19.65 10.72 6.26
CA MET A 224 18.68 10.93 7.36
C MET A 224 18.11 9.61 7.91
N TRP A 225 18.29 8.50 7.20
CA TRP A 225 17.97 7.16 7.69
C TRP A 225 18.75 6.75 8.96
N ARG A 226 19.88 7.42 9.25
CA ARG A 226 20.64 7.29 10.52
C ARG A 226 20.39 8.43 11.51
N ASP A 227 19.50 9.37 11.20
CA ASP A 227 19.16 10.45 12.13
C ASP A 227 18.44 9.87 13.36
N PRO A 228 18.95 10.07 14.60
CA PRO A 228 18.31 9.58 15.82
C PRO A 228 16.85 10.03 16.01
N ARG A 229 16.44 11.14 15.39
CA ARG A 229 15.06 11.65 15.42
C ARG A 229 14.11 10.78 14.57
N ILE A 230 14.61 10.21 13.48
CA ILE A 230 13.80 9.54 12.45
C ILE A 230 13.98 8.02 12.46
N GLN A 231 15.19 7.53 12.70
CA GLN A 231 15.53 6.12 12.69
C GLN A 231 14.57 5.26 13.55
N PRO A 232 14.12 5.69 14.76
CA PRO A 232 13.14 4.93 15.53
C PRO A 232 11.80 4.73 14.81
N PHE A 233 11.31 5.76 14.11
CA PHE A 233 10.08 5.67 13.32
C PHE A 233 10.25 4.77 12.09
N LEU A 234 11.44 4.78 11.46
CA LEU A 234 11.73 3.89 10.34
C LEU A 234 11.78 2.42 10.78
N ILE A 235 12.45 2.10 11.90
CA ILE A 235 12.49 0.75 12.46
C ILE A 235 11.08 0.30 12.82
N TYR A 236 10.35 1.13 13.56
CA TYR A 236 8.97 0.84 13.95
C TYR A 236 8.08 0.58 12.72
N GLY A 237 8.10 1.49 11.75
CA GLY A 237 7.31 1.39 10.53
C GLY A 237 7.65 0.15 9.71
N PHE A 238 8.94 -0.21 9.63
CA PHE A 238 9.41 -1.38 8.89
C PHE A 238 8.91 -2.69 9.50
N ILE A 239 9.03 -2.83 10.83
CA ILE A 239 8.56 -4.03 11.54
C ILE A 239 7.04 -4.15 11.45
N VAL A 240 6.31 -3.05 11.66
CA VAL A 240 4.85 -3.02 11.54
C VAL A 240 4.38 -3.38 10.13
N ALA A 241 4.96 -2.76 9.10
CA ALA A 241 4.58 -3.03 7.72
C ALA A 241 4.94 -4.47 7.30
N THR A 242 6.06 -5.01 7.77
CA THR A 242 6.44 -6.42 7.54
C THR A 242 5.46 -7.38 8.17
N CYS A 243 5.07 -7.16 9.45
CA CYS A 243 4.10 -8.01 10.13
C CYS A 243 2.72 -7.96 9.45
N GLN A 244 2.29 -6.77 9.01
CA GLN A 244 1.04 -6.58 8.27
C GLN A 244 1.04 -7.35 6.95
N THR A 245 2.09 -7.19 6.14
CA THR A 245 2.22 -7.88 4.85
C THR A 245 2.32 -9.38 5.02
N ALA A 246 3.13 -9.85 5.97
CA ALA A 246 3.25 -11.26 6.30
C ALA A 246 1.89 -11.88 6.68
N GLN A 247 1.13 -11.20 7.55
CA GLN A 247 -0.20 -11.66 7.95
C GLN A 247 -1.16 -11.73 6.77
N ALA A 248 -1.17 -10.71 5.90
CA ALA A 248 -2.04 -10.70 4.72
C ALA A 248 -1.71 -11.85 3.74
N GLN A 249 -0.43 -12.21 3.60
CA GLN A 249 -0.02 -13.28 2.70
C GLN A 249 -0.17 -14.69 3.30
N THR A 250 -0.10 -14.86 4.63
CA THR A 250 -0.31 -16.16 5.29
C THR A 250 -1.79 -16.48 5.48
N LEU A 251 -2.66 -15.47 5.61
CA LEU A 251 -4.07 -15.64 5.95
C LEU A 251 -4.81 -16.63 5.04
N GLY A 252 -4.63 -16.54 3.72
CA GLY A 252 -5.37 -17.40 2.81
C GLY A 252 -4.98 -18.88 2.92
N PHE A 253 -3.70 -19.18 3.18
CA PHE A 253 -3.26 -20.56 3.46
C PHE A 253 -3.86 -21.08 4.77
N LEU A 254 -3.85 -20.25 5.82
CA LEU A 254 -4.49 -20.57 7.10
C LEU A 254 -5.97 -20.91 6.94
N ILE A 255 -6.70 -20.12 6.16
CA ILE A 255 -8.14 -20.33 5.94
C ILE A 255 -8.40 -21.63 5.17
N ILE A 256 -7.62 -21.92 4.14
CA ILE A 256 -7.71 -23.19 3.40
C ILE A 256 -7.51 -24.37 4.36
N ASP A 257 -6.44 -24.31 5.17
CA ASP A 257 -6.07 -25.40 6.06
C ASP A 257 -7.08 -25.58 7.21
N LYS A 258 -7.72 -24.49 7.70
CA LYS A 258 -8.75 -24.54 8.75
C LYS A 258 -10.12 -25.01 8.28
N LEU A 259 -10.48 -24.74 7.03
CA LEU A 259 -11.79 -25.10 6.49
C LEU A 259 -11.82 -26.54 5.98
N HIS A 260 -10.67 -27.15 5.71
CA HIS A 260 -10.56 -28.49 5.12
C HIS A 260 -11.39 -28.65 3.83
N MET A 261 -11.54 -27.55 3.08
CA MET A 261 -12.29 -27.47 1.82
C MET A 261 -11.35 -27.37 0.63
N SER A 262 -11.88 -27.58 -0.58
CA SER A 262 -11.11 -27.32 -1.80
C SER A 262 -10.65 -25.85 -1.84
N PRO A 263 -9.47 -25.54 -2.41
CA PRO A 263 -8.97 -24.17 -2.48
C PRO A 263 -9.94 -23.21 -3.20
N ALA A 264 -10.65 -23.70 -4.21
CA ALA A 264 -11.65 -22.91 -4.93
C ALA A 264 -12.86 -22.53 -4.05
N GLN A 265 -13.35 -23.45 -3.21
CA GLN A 265 -14.43 -23.15 -2.25
C GLN A 265 -13.95 -22.22 -1.13
N ALA A 266 -12.73 -22.46 -0.62
CA ALA A 266 -12.12 -21.63 0.42
C ALA A 266 -11.95 -20.17 -0.02
N GLN A 267 -11.82 -19.90 -1.33
CA GLN A 267 -11.63 -18.56 -1.87
C GLN A 267 -12.68 -17.54 -1.42
N TYR A 268 -13.95 -17.97 -1.33
CA TYR A 268 -15.03 -17.11 -0.86
C TYR A 268 -14.84 -16.69 0.62
N PHE A 269 -14.39 -17.63 1.46
CA PHE A 269 -14.09 -17.37 2.87
C PHE A 269 -12.84 -16.52 3.06
N ILE A 270 -11.80 -16.69 2.22
CA ILE A 270 -10.62 -15.82 2.22
C ILE A 270 -11.02 -14.38 1.97
N ALA A 271 -11.87 -14.14 0.97
CA ALA A 271 -12.36 -12.81 0.64
C ALA A 271 -13.16 -12.17 1.79
N ILE A 272 -14.05 -12.92 2.43
CA ILE A 272 -14.80 -12.45 3.61
C ILE A 272 -13.83 -12.06 4.74
N ALA A 273 -12.84 -12.90 5.05
CA ALA A 273 -11.87 -12.61 6.09
C ALA A 273 -11.07 -11.33 5.80
N MET A 274 -10.60 -11.16 4.56
CA MET A 274 -9.91 -9.95 4.12
C MET A 274 -10.82 -8.71 4.17
N MET A 275 -12.11 -8.86 3.87
CA MET A 275 -13.09 -7.78 3.98
C MET A 275 -13.25 -7.32 5.45
N PHE A 276 -13.39 -8.24 6.40
CA PHE A 276 -13.44 -7.88 7.83
C PHE A 276 -12.18 -7.14 8.27
N GLY A 277 -11.00 -7.60 7.85
CA GLY A 277 -9.74 -6.90 8.10
C GLY A 277 -9.69 -5.50 7.50
N ALA A 278 -10.12 -5.35 6.24
CA ALA A 278 -10.15 -4.08 5.55
C ALA A 278 -11.12 -3.08 6.21
N VAL A 279 -12.33 -3.52 6.55
CA VAL A 279 -13.33 -2.71 7.27
C VAL A 279 -12.80 -2.30 8.64
N ALA A 280 -12.17 -3.21 9.38
CA ALA A 280 -11.57 -2.89 10.68
C ALA A 280 -10.43 -1.86 10.53
N GLY A 281 -9.54 -2.01 9.56
CA GLY A 281 -8.49 -1.04 9.28
C GLY A 281 -9.03 0.34 8.87
N LEU A 282 -10.09 0.39 8.06
CA LEU A 282 -10.78 1.63 7.70
C LEU A 282 -11.50 2.28 8.88
N LEU A 283 -12.15 1.48 9.72
CA LEU A 283 -12.80 1.95 10.95
C LEU A 283 -11.78 2.63 11.88
N ALA A 284 -10.56 2.08 11.97
CA ALA A 284 -9.46 2.75 12.66
C ALA A 284 -9.21 4.13 12.03
N GLN A 285 -8.89 4.17 10.73
CA GLN A 285 -8.40 5.37 10.05
C GLN A 285 -9.43 6.49 9.90
N TRP A 286 -10.69 6.16 9.64
CA TRP A 286 -11.74 7.13 9.32
C TRP A 286 -12.71 7.35 10.47
N GLY A 287 -12.86 6.38 11.37
CA GLY A 287 -13.75 6.46 12.53
C GLY A 287 -12.98 6.78 13.80
N LEU A 288 -12.31 5.78 14.37
CA LEU A 288 -11.81 5.80 15.75
C LEU A 288 -10.73 6.87 15.99
N ILE A 289 -9.81 7.08 15.04
CA ILE A 289 -8.77 8.11 15.19
C ILE A 289 -9.39 9.50 15.36
N ARG A 290 -10.43 9.83 14.58
CA ARG A 290 -11.12 11.12 14.64
C ARG A 290 -12.02 11.22 15.85
N MET A 291 -12.77 10.16 16.14
CA MET A 291 -13.74 10.10 17.23
C MET A 291 -13.08 10.28 18.60
N PHE A 292 -11.84 9.80 18.77
CA PHE A 292 -11.08 9.91 20.02
C PHE A 292 -9.94 10.93 19.96
N GLU A 293 -9.83 11.71 18.88
CA GLU A 293 -8.77 12.71 18.68
C GLU A 293 -7.36 12.18 18.99
N MET A 294 -7.08 10.97 18.52
CA MET A 294 -5.91 10.21 18.96
C MET A 294 -4.60 10.86 18.52
N THR A 295 -3.66 11.00 19.45
CA THR A 295 -2.33 11.58 19.17
C THR A 295 -1.38 10.56 18.52
N PRO A 296 -0.34 10.97 17.78
CA PRO A 296 0.63 10.05 17.17
C PRO A 296 1.22 9.04 18.16
N ARG A 297 1.53 9.46 19.38
CA ARG A 297 2.03 8.56 20.43
C ARG A 297 1.00 7.51 20.85
N GLN A 298 -0.27 7.89 20.96
CA GLN A 298 -1.34 6.95 21.28
C GLN A 298 -1.52 5.93 20.14
N LEU A 299 -1.48 6.40 18.89
CA LEU A 299 -1.57 5.56 17.69
C LEU A 299 -0.44 4.52 17.63
N LEU A 300 0.80 4.94 17.95
CA LEU A 300 1.94 4.03 18.01
C LEU A 300 1.77 2.94 19.08
N ARG A 301 1.11 3.21 20.20
CA ARG A 301 0.97 2.25 21.31
C ARG A 301 -0.24 1.35 21.14
N TRP A 302 -1.41 1.94 20.93
CA TRP A 302 -2.64 1.20 20.69
C TRP A 302 -2.54 0.36 19.42
N GLY A 303 -1.89 0.87 18.37
CA GLY A 303 -1.76 0.15 17.12
C GLY A 303 -1.05 -1.20 17.27
N VAL A 304 0.16 -1.23 17.85
CA VAL A 304 0.89 -2.49 18.05
C VAL A 304 0.31 -3.33 19.19
N GLY A 305 -0.29 -2.73 20.22
CA GLY A 305 -0.97 -3.49 21.29
C GLY A 305 -2.16 -4.28 20.76
N ILE A 306 -3.04 -3.63 19.99
CA ILE A 306 -4.19 -4.27 19.34
C ILE A 306 -3.71 -5.25 18.26
N ALA A 307 -2.67 -4.91 17.49
CA ALA A 307 -2.09 -5.82 16.51
C ALA A 307 -1.51 -7.10 17.12
N ALA A 308 -0.84 -6.99 18.28
CA ALA A 308 -0.33 -8.13 19.02
C ALA A 308 -1.47 -9.03 19.52
N LEU A 309 -2.52 -8.44 20.11
CA LEU A 309 -3.70 -9.18 20.55
C LEU A 309 -4.37 -9.93 19.40
N GLY A 310 -4.59 -9.26 18.26
CA GLY A 310 -5.18 -9.89 17.08
C GLY A 310 -4.36 -11.06 16.55
N ASN A 311 -3.03 -10.90 16.44
CA ASN A 311 -2.14 -11.99 16.00
C ASN A 311 -2.12 -13.15 17.00
N LEU A 312 -2.19 -12.89 18.31
CA LEU A 312 -2.27 -13.92 19.34
C LEU A 312 -3.58 -14.71 19.21
N ILE A 313 -4.70 -14.03 18.98
CA ILE A 313 -6.00 -14.67 18.73
C ILE A 313 -5.92 -15.57 17.49
N VAL A 314 -5.32 -15.10 16.38
CA VAL A 314 -5.14 -15.94 15.18
C VAL A 314 -4.29 -17.18 15.48
N ALA A 315 -3.18 -17.01 16.21
CA ALA A 315 -2.27 -18.11 16.55
C ALA A 315 -2.93 -19.21 17.39
N LEU A 316 -3.77 -18.82 18.35
CA LEU A 316 -4.43 -19.73 19.28
C LEU A 316 -5.79 -20.23 18.79
N SER A 317 -6.35 -19.61 17.75
CA SER A 317 -7.69 -19.95 17.30
C SER A 317 -7.74 -21.34 16.67
N PRO A 318 -8.64 -22.23 17.12
CA PRO A 318 -8.81 -23.54 16.49
C PRO A 318 -9.57 -23.42 15.15
N GLY A 319 -10.58 -22.54 15.05
CA GLY A 319 -11.51 -22.48 13.91
C GLY A 319 -11.41 -21.23 13.05
N TYR A 320 -12.20 -21.22 11.96
CA TYR A 320 -12.25 -20.11 11.00
C TYR A 320 -12.66 -18.78 11.65
N TYR A 321 -13.77 -18.74 12.41
CA TYR A 321 -14.31 -17.49 12.95
C TYR A 321 -13.36 -16.77 13.90
N GLY A 322 -12.63 -17.52 14.74
CA GLY A 322 -11.64 -16.90 15.62
C GLY A 322 -10.42 -16.40 14.86
N ALA A 323 -9.99 -17.08 13.79
CA ALA A 323 -8.94 -16.58 12.90
C ALA A 323 -9.37 -15.29 12.18
N VAL A 324 -10.62 -15.20 11.71
CA VAL A 324 -11.16 -13.97 11.10
C VAL A 324 -11.25 -12.83 12.12
N ALA A 325 -11.77 -13.09 13.32
CA ALA A 325 -11.84 -12.10 14.38
C ALA A 325 -10.45 -11.58 14.77
N GLY A 326 -9.48 -12.49 14.95
CA GLY A 326 -8.09 -12.13 15.22
C GLY A 326 -7.47 -11.28 14.11
N TYR A 327 -7.72 -11.65 12.83
CA TYR A 327 -7.25 -10.89 11.68
C TYR A 327 -7.88 -9.49 11.57
N ALA A 328 -9.18 -9.38 11.90
CA ALA A 328 -9.87 -8.09 11.93
C ALA A 328 -9.30 -7.19 13.04
N ILE A 329 -9.12 -7.73 14.24
CA ILE A 329 -8.50 -7.02 15.37
C ILE A 329 -7.07 -6.59 15.01
N SER A 330 -6.26 -7.46 14.42
CA SER A 330 -4.91 -7.05 14.03
C SER A 330 -4.89 -5.98 12.95
N SER A 331 -5.81 -6.06 11.99
CA SER A 331 -5.97 -5.04 10.94
C SER A 331 -6.40 -3.67 11.49
N LEU A 332 -7.26 -3.64 12.52
CA LEU A 332 -7.57 -2.43 13.28
C LEU A 332 -6.29 -1.84 13.92
N GLY A 333 -5.49 -2.69 14.57
CA GLY A 333 -4.21 -2.29 15.16
C GLY A 333 -3.22 -1.71 14.14
N PHE A 334 -3.02 -2.38 13.00
CA PHE A 334 -2.22 -1.85 11.90
C PHE A 334 -2.78 -0.53 11.32
N GLY A 335 -4.11 -0.40 11.32
CA GLY A 335 -4.83 0.82 10.95
C GLY A 335 -4.45 2.04 11.79
N PHE A 336 -4.17 1.86 13.09
CA PHE A 336 -3.66 2.92 13.97
C PHE A 336 -2.15 3.14 13.82
N ALA A 337 -1.36 2.07 13.77
CA ALA A 337 0.10 2.16 13.80
C ALA A 337 0.64 2.98 12.62
N ARG A 338 0.06 2.82 11.41
CA ARG A 338 0.56 3.44 10.18
C ARG A 338 0.50 4.98 10.17
N PRO A 339 -0.65 5.61 10.48
CA PRO A 339 -0.70 7.06 10.70
C PRO A 339 0.19 7.50 11.86
N GLY A 340 0.31 6.71 12.93
CA GLY A 340 1.13 7.02 14.10
C GLY A 340 2.60 7.27 13.76
N PHE A 341 3.25 6.33 13.05
CA PHE A 341 4.67 6.50 12.71
C PHE A 341 4.89 7.48 11.56
N THR A 342 3.94 7.61 10.63
CA THR A 342 4.04 8.57 9.52
C THR A 342 3.92 10.01 10.05
N ALA A 343 2.88 10.31 10.83
CA ALA A 343 2.69 11.63 11.43
C ALA A 343 3.77 11.95 12.46
N GLY A 344 4.11 11.00 13.35
CA GLY A 344 5.17 11.19 14.34
C GLY A 344 6.52 11.51 13.72
N SER A 345 6.89 10.82 12.62
CA SER A 345 8.14 11.12 11.90
C SER A 345 8.15 12.51 11.26
N SER A 346 6.99 13.00 10.78
CA SER A 346 6.89 14.33 10.16
C SER A 346 6.98 15.47 11.18
N ILE A 347 6.59 15.24 12.43
CA ILE A 347 6.66 16.22 13.53
C ILE A 347 8.07 16.27 14.14
N ALA A 348 8.85 15.20 13.99
CA ALA A 348 10.19 15.07 14.55
C ALA A 348 11.27 15.85 13.76
N VAL A 349 10.93 16.47 12.63
CA VAL A 349 11.85 17.18 11.74
C VAL A 349 11.29 18.53 11.29
N ASP A 350 12.19 19.35 10.75
CA ASP A 350 11.87 20.67 10.21
C ASP A 350 11.21 20.58 8.82
N MET A 351 10.58 21.67 8.37
CA MET A 351 9.81 21.71 7.12
C MET A 351 10.63 21.37 5.87
N ASP A 352 11.90 21.77 5.82
CA ASP A 352 12.83 21.48 4.72
C ASP A 352 13.22 19.98 4.65
N GLU A 353 13.02 19.25 5.75
CA GLU A 353 13.34 17.83 5.88
C GLU A 353 12.14 16.91 5.58
N GLN A 354 10.90 17.42 5.56
CA GLN A 354 9.69 16.60 5.45
C GLN A 354 9.62 15.74 4.19
N ALA A 355 10.04 16.28 3.04
CA ALA A 355 10.04 15.53 1.77
C ALA A 355 11.01 14.34 1.82
N ARG A 356 12.16 14.50 2.48
CA ARG A 356 13.15 13.43 2.69
C ARG A 356 12.59 12.35 3.62
N VAL A 357 11.96 12.74 4.74
CA VAL A 357 11.29 11.78 5.65
C VAL A 357 10.19 11.00 4.94
N ALA A 358 9.31 11.69 4.21
CA ALA A 358 8.23 11.05 3.46
C ALA A 358 8.75 10.02 2.45
N GLY A 359 9.88 10.32 1.79
CA GLY A 359 10.56 9.38 0.89
C GLY A 359 11.08 8.13 1.61
N LEU A 360 11.68 8.29 2.81
CA LEU A 360 12.16 7.17 3.62
C LEU A 360 10.99 6.29 4.12
N ILE A 361 9.90 6.91 4.56
CA ILE A 361 8.66 6.21 4.97
C ILE A 361 8.06 5.43 3.80
N ALA A 362 8.04 6.00 2.60
CA ALA A 362 7.59 5.31 1.40
C ALA A 362 8.48 4.10 1.07
N ALA A 363 9.81 4.22 1.21
CA ALA A 363 10.75 3.12 0.99
C ALA A 363 10.54 1.96 2.00
N VAL A 364 10.32 2.28 3.28
CA VAL A 364 9.97 1.31 4.33
C VAL A 364 8.71 0.52 3.97
N ASN A 365 7.69 1.20 3.44
CA ASN A 365 6.45 0.56 2.99
C ASN A 365 6.62 -0.29 1.71
N GLY A 366 7.70 -0.12 0.95
CA GLY A 366 7.99 -0.91 -0.25
C GLY A 366 8.79 -2.19 0.03
N ILE A 367 9.79 -2.12 0.90
CA ILE A 367 10.76 -3.22 1.10
C ILE A 367 10.20 -4.41 1.90
N ASN A 368 9.13 -4.21 2.67
CA ASN A 368 8.56 -5.23 3.55
C ASN A 368 8.05 -6.48 2.81
N VAL A 369 7.61 -6.35 1.56
CA VAL A 369 7.02 -7.47 0.78
C VAL A 369 8.02 -8.61 0.57
N ILE A 370 9.31 -8.28 0.52
CA ILE A 370 10.42 -9.23 0.30
C ILE A 370 10.51 -10.27 1.42
N PHE A 371 10.07 -9.93 2.64
CA PHE A 371 10.19 -10.80 3.81
C PHE A 371 8.99 -11.73 3.98
N ALA A 372 7.87 -11.48 3.31
CA ALA A 372 6.67 -12.29 3.46
C ALA A 372 6.85 -13.78 3.13
N PRO A 373 7.65 -14.19 2.12
CA PRO A 373 7.97 -15.60 1.88
C PRO A 373 8.58 -16.33 3.08
N ALA A 374 9.41 -15.66 3.89
CA ALA A 374 9.99 -16.27 5.08
C ALA A 374 8.93 -16.59 6.14
N PHE A 375 7.91 -15.74 6.28
CA PHE A 375 6.78 -15.99 7.19
C PHE A 375 5.90 -17.13 6.70
N VAL A 376 5.67 -17.24 5.38
CA VAL A 376 4.94 -18.36 4.80
C VAL A 376 5.74 -19.66 4.88
N PHE A 377 7.07 -19.60 4.76
CA PHE A 377 7.92 -20.76 5.01
C PHE A 377 7.83 -21.23 6.47
N ALA A 378 7.85 -20.30 7.44
CA ALA A 378 7.65 -20.62 8.84
C ALA A 378 6.26 -21.24 9.10
N TYR A 379 5.22 -20.71 8.45
CA TYR A 379 3.87 -21.26 8.49
C TYR A 379 3.82 -22.75 8.08
N GLN A 380 4.51 -23.11 7.01
CA GLN A 380 4.51 -24.50 6.52
C GLN A 380 5.16 -25.50 7.47
N HIS A 381 6.13 -25.06 8.29
CA HIS A 381 6.78 -25.92 9.28
C HIS A 381 5.99 -25.98 10.58
N TYR A 382 5.43 -24.85 11.00
CA TYR A 382 4.60 -24.74 12.20
C TYR A 382 3.52 -23.68 11.98
N GLY A 383 2.27 -24.13 11.76
CA GLY A 383 1.15 -23.27 11.35
C GLY A 383 0.97 -21.99 12.18
N PRO A 384 1.06 -22.03 13.53
CA PRO A 384 0.97 -20.83 14.36
C PRO A 384 2.20 -19.89 14.30
N ALA A 385 3.36 -20.34 13.79
CA ALA A 385 4.65 -19.62 13.83
C ALA A 385 4.59 -18.16 13.36
N PRO A 386 4.08 -17.82 12.15
CA PRO A 386 4.08 -16.42 11.69
C PRO A 386 3.27 -15.50 12.60
N PHE A 387 2.18 -16.01 13.19
CA PHE A 387 1.30 -15.23 14.05
C PHE A 387 1.87 -15.06 15.46
N ILE A 388 2.57 -16.07 15.97
CA ILE A 388 3.34 -15.96 17.23
C ILE A 388 4.50 -14.97 17.05
N LEU A 389 5.24 -15.08 15.94
CA LEU A 389 6.34 -14.16 15.63
C LEU A 389 5.83 -12.71 15.50
N ASN A 390 4.71 -12.49 14.78
CA ASN A 390 4.08 -11.19 14.72
C ASN A 390 3.68 -10.67 16.11
N THR A 391 3.07 -11.52 16.96
CA THR A 391 2.73 -11.16 18.34
C THR A 391 3.95 -10.69 19.12
N ALA A 392 5.05 -11.44 19.05
CA ALA A 392 6.31 -11.11 19.72
C ALA A 392 6.92 -9.80 19.19
N LEU A 393 6.94 -9.60 17.87
CA LEU A 393 7.45 -8.38 17.24
C LEU A 393 6.59 -7.16 17.59
N MET A 394 5.27 -7.29 17.61
CA MET A 394 4.37 -6.20 18.01
C MET A 394 4.49 -5.87 19.49
N ALA A 395 4.64 -6.88 20.37
CA ALA A 395 4.93 -6.66 21.78
C ALA A 395 6.29 -5.97 21.99
N ALA A 396 7.32 -6.36 21.24
CA ALA A 396 8.62 -5.69 21.24
C ALA A 396 8.51 -4.23 20.77
N MET A 397 7.72 -3.96 19.73
CA MET A 397 7.45 -2.59 19.27
C MET A 397 6.64 -1.77 20.28
N LEU A 398 5.77 -2.40 21.06
CA LEU A 398 5.08 -1.74 22.17
C LEU A 398 6.08 -1.28 23.23
N VAL A 399 6.97 -2.18 23.67
CA VAL A 399 8.05 -1.84 24.61
C VAL A 399 8.95 -0.76 24.02
N TYR A 400 9.29 -0.85 22.73
CA TYR A 400 10.09 0.14 22.03
C TYR A 400 9.42 1.52 22.00
N ALA A 401 8.11 1.59 21.75
CA ALA A 401 7.33 2.83 21.76
C ALA A 401 7.21 3.48 23.16
N PHE A 402 7.37 2.70 24.24
CA PHE A 402 7.44 3.23 25.60
C PHE A 402 8.85 3.67 26.02
N ARG A 403 9.89 2.97 25.55
CA ARG A 403 11.28 3.20 25.98
C ARG A 403 12.03 4.20 25.11
N ASN A 404 11.78 4.24 23.80
CA ASN A 404 12.51 5.11 22.90
C ASN A 404 12.04 6.57 23.04
N THR A 405 12.99 7.49 23.25
CA THR A 405 12.71 8.91 23.48
C THR A 405 11.97 9.59 22.33
N ALA A 406 12.30 9.28 21.07
CA ALA A 406 11.65 9.87 19.91
C ALA A 406 10.18 9.43 19.81
N LEU A 407 9.91 8.13 19.97
CA LEU A 407 8.55 7.59 19.93
C LEU A 407 7.70 8.02 21.15
N LYS A 408 8.32 8.11 22.33
CA LYS A 408 7.68 8.58 23.57
C LYS A 408 7.25 10.04 23.49
N ASN A 409 7.98 10.86 22.71
CA ASN A 409 7.75 12.28 22.54
C ASN A 409 7.17 12.61 21.15
N ALA A 410 6.53 11.65 20.48
CA ALA A 410 5.96 11.82 19.14
C ALA A 410 4.73 12.74 19.09
N ASP A 411 4.23 13.20 20.23
CA ASP A 411 3.11 14.15 20.27
C ASP A 411 3.59 15.56 19.94
N PRO A 412 2.75 16.39 19.29
CA PRO A 412 3.04 17.80 19.12
C PRO A 412 3.35 18.43 20.47
N LYS A 413 4.46 19.17 20.57
CA LYS A 413 4.73 19.96 21.77
C LYS A 413 3.60 20.99 21.91
N PRO A 414 3.06 21.21 23.13
CA PRO A 414 2.13 22.30 23.34
C PRO A 414 2.80 23.60 22.89
N ALA A 415 2.07 24.44 22.14
CA ALA A 415 2.56 25.76 21.78
C ALA A 415 3.04 26.45 23.07
N THR A 416 4.30 26.87 23.12
CA THR A 416 4.78 27.75 24.19
C THR A 416 3.83 28.95 24.28
N ARG A 417 3.62 29.50 25.48
CA ARG A 417 2.80 30.71 25.64
C ARG A 417 3.18 31.82 24.64
N GLU A 418 4.46 31.90 24.29
CA GLU A 418 4.97 32.80 23.25
C GLU A 418 4.47 32.46 21.83
N ALA A 419 4.42 31.18 21.44
CA ALA A 419 3.89 30.76 20.14
C ALA A 419 2.36 30.91 20.06
N ALA A 420 1.65 30.70 21.17
CA ALA A 420 0.22 30.97 21.28
C ALA A 420 -0.08 32.49 21.21
N SER A 421 0.74 33.32 21.87
CA SER A 421 0.65 34.78 21.78
C SER A 421 0.99 35.27 20.36
N ALA A 422 2.03 34.74 19.71
CA ALA A 422 2.39 35.10 18.34
C ALA A 422 1.28 34.75 17.33
N ALA A 423 0.69 33.55 17.42
CA ALA A 423 -0.43 33.15 16.56
C ALA A 423 -1.72 33.95 16.82
N THR A 424 -1.91 34.48 18.05
CA THR A 424 -3.04 35.34 18.38
C THR A 424 -2.85 36.75 17.83
N ILE A 425 -1.62 37.25 17.81
CA ILE A 425 -1.25 38.53 17.18
C ILE A 425 -1.38 38.43 15.66
N GLU A 426 -0.89 37.35 15.05
CA GLU A 426 -0.98 37.13 13.60
C GLU A 426 -2.44 37.06 13.11
N LYS A 427 -3.34 36.40 13.88
CA LYS A 427 -4.79 36.41 13.61
C LYS A 427 -5.46 37.77 13.83
N ALA A 428 -4.93 38.61 14.71
CA ALA A 428 -5.45 39.96 14.94
C ALA A 428 -5.06 40.90 13.80
N ASP A 429 -3.86 40.75 13.25
CA ASP A 429 -3.39 41.51 12.07
C ASP A 429 -4.09 41.06 10.78
N GLU A 430 -4.36 39.76 10.60
CA GLU A 430 -5.13 39.25 9.44
C GLU A 430 -6.61 39.65 9.47
N GLY A 431 -7.16 39.96 10.65
CA GLY A 431 -8.54 40.44 10.82
C GLY A 431 -8.70 41.96 10.71
N ALA A 432 -7.61 42.71 10.55
CA ALA A 432 -7.57 44.17 10.55
C ALA A 432 -7.32 44.80 9.17
N VAL A 433 -7.41 44.03 8.08
CA VAL A 433 -7.25 44.51 6.68
C VAL A 433 -8.55 44.42 5.91
#